data_AF-A0A9W6XPC4-F1
#
_entry.id   AF-A0A9W6XPC4-F1
#
_cell.length_a   1.000
_cell.length_b   1.000
_cell.length_c   1.000
_cell.angle_alpha   90.00
_cell.angle_beta   90.00
_cell.angle_gamma   90.00
#
_symmetry.space_group_name_H-M   'P 1'
#
loop_
_entity.id
_entity.type
_entity.pdbx_description
1 polymer ?
#
loop_
_entity_poly.entity_id
_entity_poly.type
_entity_poly.pdbx_seq_one_letter_code
_entity_poly.pdbx_strand_id
1 'polypeptide(L)'
;MEAELKQEGAFPFWQDEFYAAKTAFSSPTLFTYHRGVGPYFGLSQFATHLNGFVRNKETGAVTHVWIATRSASKKRWPLMCDTIVGGGLPVGISALDNMVKEAQEEAGLEPSWARPRFVAAGSISYLSKHPYGLTNDTMLIFDVELPSDVAPANQDGEVESFDLLPVQDVLDRLWSEPERFKPDVCLLLLDFFVRHGVTTADNFSEYEELQRALRSTENPYEAANQGC
;
A
#
# COMPACT_ATOMS: atom_id res chain seq x y z
N MET A 1 10.60 -26.49 16.92
CA MET A 1 10.58 -26.07 15.51
C MET A 1 10.51 -24.55 15.35
N GLU A 2 9.42 -23.85 15.66
CA GLU A 2 9.34 -22.38 15.45
C GLU A 2 10.36 -21.59 16.30
N ALA A 3 10.40 -21.86 17.61
CA ALA A 3 11.36 -21.21 18.52
C ALA A 3 12.82 -21.48 18.11
N GLU A 4 13.11 -22.65 17.56
CA GLU A 4 14.44 -23.01 17.05
C GLU A 4 14.78 -22.19 15.81
N LEU A 5 13.88 -22.12 14.82
CA LEU A 5 14.07 -21.29 13.61
C LEU A 5 14.27 -19.80 13.94
N LYS A 6 13.54 -19.30 14.95
CA LYS A 6 13.70 -17.92 15.45
C LYS A 6 15.06 -17.74 16.15
N GLN A 7 15.46 -18.69 17.00
CA GLN A 7 16.74 -18.67 17.71
C GLN A 7 17.93 -18.75 16.74
N GLU A 8 17.81 -19.55 15.68
CA GLU A 8 18.83 -19.71 14.64
C GLU A 8 18.89 -18.52 13.67
N GLY A 9 17.94 -17.59 13.74
CA GLY A 9 17.89 -16.43 12.85
C GLY A 9 17.58 -16.80 11.39
N ALA A 10 16.87 -17.91 11.17
CA ALA A 10 16.57 -18.44 9.83
C ALA A 10 15.85 -17.42 8.93
N PHE A 11 15.10 -16.49 9.53
CA PHE A 11 14.41 -15.40 8.83
C PHE A 11 14.74 -14.05 9.49
N PRO A 12 15.69 -13.26 8.95
CA PRO A 12 16.14 -11.99 9.55
C PRO A 12 15.04 -10.91 9.66
N PHE A 13 13.95 -11.04 8.90
CA PHE A 13 12.81 -10.12 8.94
C PHE A 13 11.64 -10.65 9.77
N TRP A 14 11.88 -11.57 10.70
CA TRP A 14 10.85 -12.12 11.59
C TRP A 14 10.05 -11.01 12.28
N GLN A 15 8.73 -11.18 12.28
CA GLN A 15 7.76 -10.32 12.95
C GLN A 15 6.73 -11.21 13.62
N ASP A 16 6.41 -10.92 14.87
CA ASP A 16 5.41 -11.65 15.66
C ASP A 16 3.99 -11.21 15.28
N GLU A 17 3.72 -11.20 13.98
CA GLU A 17 2.46 -10.83 13.33
C GLU A 17 2.12 -11.91 12.29
N PHE A 18 0.93 -12.50 12.42
CA PHE A 18 0.51 -13.61 11.56
C PHE A 18 -0.26 -13.11 10.34
N TYR A 19 0.13 -13.61 9.18
CA TYR A 19 -0.56 -13.44 7.91
C TYR A 19 -1.25 -14.74 7.51
N ALA A 20 -2.24 -14.64 6.62
CA ALA A 20 -2.96 -15.76 6.05
C ALA A 20 -2.40 -16.13 4.67
N ALA A 21 -2.04 -17.41 4.47
CA ALA A 21 -1.69 -17.92 3.15
C ALA A 21 -2.97 -18.27 2.37
N LYS A 22 -3.17 -17.62 1.23
CA LYS A 22 -4.40 -17.72 0.41
C LYS A 22 -4.07 -17.78 -1.08
N THR A 23 -4.91 -18.40 -1.89
CA THR A 23 -4.73 -18.37 -3.36
C THR A 23 -5.31 -17.11 -4.00
N ALA A 24 -6.30 -16.50 -3.36
CA ALA A 24 -6.83 -15.17 -3.66
C ALA A 24 -7.38 -14.52 -2.37
N PHE A 25 -7.66 -13.22 -2.40
CA PHE A 25 -8.17 -12.50 -1.23
C PHE A 25 -9.48 -13.10 -0.68
N SER A 26 -10.38 -13.57 -1.54
CA SER A 26 -11.66 -14.17 -1.16
C SER A 26 -11.57 -15.66 -0.81
N SER A 27 -10.46 -16.33 -1.10
CA SER A 27 -10.29 -17.76 -0.84
C SER A 27 -10.23 -18.06 0.66
N PRO A 28 -10.47 -19.32 1.09
CA PRO A 28 -10.19 -19.73 2.45
C PRO A 28 -8.71 -19.57 2.81
N THR A 29 -8.42 -19.34 4.10
CA THR A 29 -7.06 -19.41 4.63
C THR A 29 -6.61 -20.88 4.65
N LEU A 30 -5.49 -21.17 4.00
CA LEU A 30 -4.92 -22.53 3.99
C LEU A 30 -4.11 -22.82 5.26
N PHE A 31 -3.30 -21.85 5.67
CA PHE A 31 -2.53 -21.85 6.91
C PHE A 31 -2.10 -20.42 7.25
N THR A 32 -1.58 -20.22 8.46
CA THR A 32 -1.02 -18.93 8.90
C THR A 32 0.50 -19.01 8.99
N TYR A 33 1.16 -17.87 8.80
CA TYR A 33 2.62 -17.76 8.86
C TYR A 33 3.04 -16.40 9.40
N HIS A 34 4.24 -16.29 9.97
CA HIS A 34 4.79 -15.00 10.40
C HIS A 34 5.05 -14.12 9.17
N ARG A 35 4.60 -12.87 9.18
CA ARG A 35 4.71 -11.91 8.05
C ARG A 35 6.08 -11.93 7.36
N GLY A 36 7.16 -11.96 8.14
CA GLY A 36 8.54 -11.96 7.64
C GLY A 36 8.96 -13.20 6.85
N VAL A 37 8.21 -14.30 6.96
CA VAL A 37 8.47 -15.59 6.31
C VAL A 37 7.87 -15.66 4.90
N GLY A 38 6.80 -14.90 4.64
CA GLY A 38 6.06 -14.94 3.37
C GLY A 38 6.95 -14.91 2.12
N PRO A 39 7.90 -13.95 2.01
CA PRO A 39 8.73 -13.82 0.83
C PRO A 39 9.64 -15.02 0.53
N TYR A 40 10.00 -15.83 1.53
CA TYR A 40 10.87 -17.01 1.33
C TYR A 40 10.20 -18.11 0.52
N PHE A 41 8.86 -18.14 0.56
CA PHE A 41 8.05 -19.16 -0.08
C PHE A 41 7.12 -18.57 -1.15
N GLY A 42 7.25 -17.28 -1.47
CA GLY A 42 6.39 -16.60 -2.44
C GLY A 42 4.91 -16.65 -2.06
N LEU A 43 4.61 -16.63 -0.75
CA LEU A 43 3.23 -16.66 -0.26
C LEU A 43 2.55 -15.32 -0.55
N SER A 44 1.27 -15.38 -0.90
CA SER A 44 0.45 -14.18 -1.05
C SER A 44 0.44 -13.37 0.25
N GLN A 45 0.68 -12.08 0.11
CA GLN A 45 0.57 -11.11 1.19
C GLN A 45 -0.43 -10.03 0.79
N PHE A 46 -1.21 -9.57 1.75
CA PHE A 46 -2.15 -8.48 1.54
C PHE A 46 -1.72 -7.29 2.40
N ALA A 47 -1.94 -6.11 1.86
CA ALA A 47 -1.74 -4.83 2.55
C ALA A 47 -2.90 -3.91 2.22
N THR A 48 -3.13 -2.92 3.07
CA THR A 48 -4.14 -1.88 2.86
C THR A 48 -3.46 -0.53 2.79
N HIS A 49 -3.80 0.26 1.79
CA HIS A 49 -3.25 1.60 1.57
C HIS A 49 -4.36 2.63 1.42
N LEU A 50 -4.13 3.83 1.95
CA LEU A 50 -5.08 4.94 1.90
C LEU A 50 -4.48 6.11 1.14
N ASN A 51 -5.16 6.60 0.11
CA ASN A 51 -4.84 7.90 -0.49
C ASN A 51 -5.66 8.98 0.21
N GLY A 52 -4.97 9.96 0.80
CA GLY A 52 -5.59 11.16 1.38
C GLY A 52 -5.43 12.33 0.43
N PHE A 53 -6.51 13.04 0.11
CA PHE A 53 -6.47 14.13 -0.88
C PHE A 53 -7.44 15.26 -0.57
N VAL A 54 -7.28 16.39 -1.27
CA VAL A 54 -8.15 17.56 -1.18
C VAL A 54 -8.61 17.99 -2.57
N ARG A 55 -9.90 18.31 -2.72
CA ARG A 55 -10.48 18.82 -3.96
C ARG A 55 -10.68 20.32 -3.95
N ASN A 56 -10.66 20.90 -5.15
CA ASN A 56 -11.27 22.19 -5.38
C ASN A 56 -12.80 22.03 -5.30
N LYS A 57 -13.47 22.82 -4.45
CA LYS A 57 -14.92 22.71 -4.21
C LYS A 57 -15.79 23.13 -5.42
N GLU A 58 -15.26 23.95 -6.31
CA GLU A 58 -15.99 24.43 -7.49
C GLU A 58 -15.85 23.48 -8.66
N THR A 59 -14.63 22.99 -8.93
CA THR A 59 -14.35 22.15 -10.10
C THR A 59 -14.43 20.65 -9.80
N GLY A 60 -14.36 20.25 -8.52
CA GLY A 60 -14.26 18.85 -8.10
C GLY A 60 -12.90 18.20 -8.41
N ALA A 61 -11.96 18.93 -9.02
CA ALA A 61 -10.65 18.42 -9.34
C ALA A 61 -9.82 18.19 -8.08
N VAL A 62 -9.04 17.10 -8.04
CA VAL A 62 -8.04 16.90 -6.99
C VAL A 62 -6.94 17.95 -7.16
N THR A 63 -6.62 18.64 -6.08
CA THR A 63 -5.61 19.73 -6.08
C THR A 63 -4.37 19.35 -5.32
N HIS A 64 -4.53 18.59 -4.24
CA HIS A 64 -3.44 18.20 -3.35
C HIS A 64 -3.61 16.76 -2.89
N VAL A 65 -2.49 16.12 -2.57
CA VAL A 65 -2.41 14.77 -2.01
C VAL A 65 -1.54 14.82 -0.75
N TRP A 66 -1.98 14.14 0.29
CA TRP A 66 -1.21 13.92 1.50
C TRP A 66 -0.19 12.80 1.27
N ILE A 67 1.07 13.10 1.52
CA ILE A 67 2.19 12.15 1.48
C ILE A 67 2.75 12.02 2.89
N ALA A 68 2.93 10.79 3.35
CA ALA A 68 3.60 10.51 4.61
C ALA A 68 5.09 10.28 4.36
N THR A 69 5.95 10.69 5.31
CA THR A 69 7.34 10.26 5.35
C THR A 69 7.48 9.17 6.41
N ARG A 70 8.00 8.00 6.04
CA ARG A 70 8.15 6.87 6.97
C ARG A 70 9.14 7.19 8.08
N SER A 71 8.86 6.77 9.31
CA SER A 71 9.77 6.92 10.44
C SER A 71 11.17 6.35 10.16
N ALA A 72 12.21 7.03 10.66
CA ALA A 72 13.58 6.55 10.57
C ALA A 72 13.79 5.16 11.23
N SER A 73 12.88 4.77 12.14
CA SER A 73 12.94 3.50 12.87
C SER A 73 12.37 2.30 12.09
N LYS A 74 11.67 2.53 10.96
CA LYS A 74 11.10 1.44 10.16
C LYS A 74 12.20 0.51 9.64
N LYS A 75 12.05 -0.80 9.87
CA LYS A 75 12.99 -1.84 9.42
C LYS A 75 13.21 -1.86 7.90
N ARG A 76 12.20 -1.43 7.13
CA ARG A 76 12.23 -1.37 5.67
C ARG A 76 11.82 0.03 5.22
N TRP A 77 12.57 0.55 4.26
CA TRP A 77 12.31 1.84 3.62
C TRP A 77 12.19 3.00 4.62
N PRO A 78 13.12 3.17 5.57
CA PRO A 78 13.07 4.30 6.50
C PRO A 78 13.20 5.62 5.73
N LEU A 79 12.49 6.66 6.16
CA LEU A 79 12.50 8.01 5.58
C LEU A 79 12.01 8.13 4.12
N MET A 80 11.49 7.06 3.53
CA MET A 80 10.90 7.11 2.19
C MET A 80 9.47 7.63 2.26
N CYS A 81 9.01 8.27 1.18
CA CYS A 81 7.63 8.70 1.01
C CYS A 81 6.68 7.50 0.91
N ASP A 82 5.49 7.65 1.49
CA ASP A 82 4.43 6.65 1.53
C ASP A 82 3.05 7.30 1.26
N THR A 83 2.03 6.47 1.08
CA THR A 83 0.63 6.91 1.18
C THR A 83 0.34 7.46 2.58
N ILE A 84 -0.75 8.23 2.78
CA ILE A 84 -1.08 8.81 4.10
C ILE A 84 -1.18 7.72 5.20
N VAL A 85 -1.61 6.51 4.85
CA VAL A 85 -1.63 5.35 5.76
C VAL A 85 -1.32 4.10 4.95
N GLY A 86 -0.44 3.23 5.46
CA GLY A 86 0.01 2.02 4.75
C GLY A 86 0.32 0.87 5.69
N GLY A 87 -0.60 -0.09 5.78
CA GLY A 87 -0.54 -1.19 6.74
C GLY A 87 -0.50 -2.56 6.09
N GLY A 88 0.24 -3.47 6.71
CA GLY A 88 0.13 -4.90 6.43
C GLY A 88 -1.27 -5.43 6.80
N LEU A 89 -1.75 -6.54 6.21
CA LEU A 89 -3.04 -7.13 6.59
C LEU A 89 -2.86 -8.44 7.38
N PRO A 90 -3.01 -8.41 8.72
CA PRO A 90 -2.95 -9.60 9.56
C PRO A 90 -4.11 -10.57 9.34
N VAL A 91 -3.95 -11.78 9.87
CA VAL A 91 -5.04 -12.76 9.93
C VAL A 91 -6.17 -12.28 10.84
N GLY A 92 -7.42 -12.54 10.45
CA GLY A 92 -8.59 -12.37 11.32
C GLY A 92 -9.19 -10.96 11.34
N ILE A 93 -8.68 -10.03 10.54
CA ILE A 93 -9.22 -8.67 10.39
C ILE A 93 -9.64 -8.41 8.94
N SER A 94 -10.73 -7.67 8.73
CA SER A 94 -11.15 -7.26 7.39
C SER A 94 -10.26 -6.13 6.87
N ALA A 95 -10.18 -5.95 5.55
CA ALA A 95 -9.38 -4.88 4.96
C ALA A 95 -9.80 -3.48 5.44
N LEU A 96 -11.11 -3.22 5.56
CA LEU A 96 -11.61 -1.94 6.06
C LEU A 96 -11.31 -1.77 7.56
N ASP A 97 -11.51 -2.80 8.37
CA ASP A 97 -11.22 -2.70 9.81
C ASP A 97 -9.72 -2.47 10.05
N ASN A 98 -8.86 -3.14 9.27
CA ASN A 98 -7.42 -2.92 9.30
C ASN A 98 -7.07 -1.49 8.91
N MET A 99 -7.60 -1.01 7.78
CA MET A 99 -7.33 0.36 7.35
C MET A 99 -7.81 1.40 8.39
N VAL A 100 -8.95 1.18 9.05
CA VAL A 100 -9.43 2.07 10.12
C VAL A 100 -8.52 2.02 11.34
N LYS A 101 -8.02 0.85 11.74
CA LYS A 101 -7.02 0.71 12.82
C LYS A 101 -5.74 1.47 12.47
N GLU A 102 -5.13 1.15 11.33
CA GLU A 102 -3.86 1.74 10.88
C GLU A 102 -4.00 3.26 10.71
N ALA A 103 -5.15 3.75 10.24
CA ALA A 103 -5.37 5.18 10.10
C ALA A 103 -5.46 5.92 11.43
N GLN A 104 -5.93 5.26 12.48
CA GLN A 104 -5.88 5.80 13.84
C GLN A 104 -4.44 5.82 14.36
N GLU A 105 -3.70 4.74 14.19
CA GLU A 105 -2.33 4.55 14.71
C GLU A 105 -1.30 5.45 13.99
N GLU A 106 -1.28 5.42 12.65
CA GLU A 106 -0.27 6.13 11.87
C GLU A 106 -0.63 7.61 11.64
N ALA A 107 -1.93 7.94 11.56
CA ALA A 107 -2.39 9.27 11.12
C ALA A 107 -3.40 9.95 12.07
N GLY A 108 -3.76 9.32 13.20
CA GLY A 108 -4.67 9.93 14.19
C GLY A 108 -6.10 10.15 13.67
N LEU A 109 -6.50 9.44 12.62
CA LEU A 109 -7.85 9.55 12.07
C LEU A 109 -8.82 8.73 12.91
N GLU A 110 -9.68 9.42 13.66
CA GLU A 110 -10.63 8.79 14.58
C GLU A 110 -11.53 7.76 13.87
N PRO A 111 -11.67 6.52 14.40
CA PRO A 111 -12.42 5.45 13.73
C PRO A 111 -13.86 5.80 13.35
N SER A 112 -14.57 6.54 14.21
CA SER A 112 -15.95 6.99 13.96
C SER A 112 -16.04 8.01 12.82
N TRP A 113 -14.96 8.76 12.57
CA TRP A 113 -14.86 9.69 11.47
C TRP A 113 -14.39 9.01 10.18
N ALA A 114 -13.38 8.15 10.29
CA ALA A 114 -12.69 7.48 9.18
C ALA A 114 -13.57 6.42 8.49
N ARG A 115 -14.14 5.48 9.26
CA ARG A 115 -14.89 4.34 8.72
C ARG A 115 -15.97 4.71 7.68
N PRO A 116 -16.87 5.69 7.91
CA PRO A 116 -17.89 6.04 6.93
C PRO A 116 -17.37 6.84 5.72
N ARG A 117 -16.10 7.28 5.74
CA ARG A 117 -15.50 8.14 4.69
C ARG A 117 -14.56 7.40 3.76
N PHE A 118 -14.01 6.28 4.18
CA PHE A 118 -13.09 5.50 3.36
C PHE A 118 -13.84 4.83 2.22
N VAL A 119 -13.40 5.07 0.99
CA VAL A 119 -13.98 4.50 -0.22
C VAL A 119 -13.00 3.48 -0.78
N ALA A 120 -13.44 2.22 -0.93
CA ALA A 120 -12.65 1.22 -1.62
C ALA A 120 -12.44 1.64 -3.08
N ALA A 121 -11.18 1.68 -3.52
CA ALA A 121 -10.77 2.29 -4.78
C ALA A 121 -10.12 1.29 -5.76
N GLY A 122 -10.01 0.03 -5.37
CA GLY A 122 -9.48 -1.05 -6.19
C GLY A 122 -8.33 -1.79 -5.51
N SER A 123 -7.50 -2.44 -6.30
CA SER A 123 -6.31 -3.14 -5.83
C SER A 123 -5.24 -3.22 -6.90
N ILE A 124 -3.99 -3.26 -6.49
CA ILE A 124 -2.84 -3.56 -7.36
C ILE A 124 -2.15 -4.79 -6.81
N SER A 125 -1.86 -5.75 -7.68
CA SER A 125 -1.04 -6.91 -7.34
C SER A 125 0.25 -6.87 -8.12
N TYR A 126 1.35 -7.27 -7.49
CA TYR A 126 2.64 -7.33 -8.15
C TYR A 126 3.49 -8.49 -7.64
N LEU A 127 4.37 -8.95 -8.51
CA LEU A 127 5.44 -9.87 -8.17
C LEU A 127 6.77 -9.15 -8.31
N SER A 128 7.63 -9.31 -7.33
CA SER A 128 8.99 -8.78 -7.42
C SER A 128 9.99 -9.67 -6.71
N LYS A 129 11.23 -9.64 -7.19
CA LYS A 129 12.32 -10.38 -6.56
C LYS A 129 12.56 -9.82 -5.16
N HIS A 130 12.56 -10.70 -4.17
CA HIS A 130 12.99 -10.40 -2.81
C HIS A 130 14.41 -10.96 -2.59
N PRO A 131 15.28 -10.36 -1.76
CA PRO A 131 16.62 -10.89 -1.50
C PRO A 131 16.66 -12.36 -1.07
N TYR A 132 15.56 -12.84 -0.50
CA TYR A 132 15.42 -14.20 0.02
C TYR A 132 14.35 -15.04 -0.69
N GLY A 133 13.78 -14.55 -1.81
CA GLY A 133 12.72 -15.26 -2.53
C GLY A 133 11.90 -14.34 -3.42
N LEU A 134 10.59 -14.33 -3.23
CA LEU A 134 9.62 -13.61 -4.06
C LEU A 134 8.63 -12.83 -3.20
N THR A 135 8.47 -11.56 -3.49
CA THR A 135 7.34 -10.76 -2.99
C THR A 135 6.13 -11.04 -3.87
N ASN A 136 5.00 -11.40 -3.27
CA ASN A 136 3.74 -11.67 -3.94
C ASN A 136 2.64 -10.90 -3.20
N ASP A 137 2.54 -9.62 -3.51
CA ASP A 137 1.75 -8.67 -2.71
C ASP A 137 0.53 -8.21 -3.50
N THR A 138 -0.59 -8.10 -2.79
CA THR A 138 -1.79 -7.38 -3.24
C THR A 138 -2.07 -6.22 -2.29
N MET A 139 -2.01 -5.00 -2.82
CA MET A 139 -2.38 -3.78 -2.13
C MET A 139 -3.86 -3.48 -2.37
N LEU A 140 -4.65 -3.46 -1.30
CA LEU A 140 -6.05 -3.07 -1.30
C LEU A 140 -6.14 -1.57 -1.03
N ILE A 141 -6.77 -0.84 -1.94
CA ILE A 141 -6.67 0.62 -1.99
C ILE A 141 -7.96 1.24 -1.46
N PHE A 142 -7.79 2.22 -0.59
CA PHE A 142 -8.85 3.09 -0.12
C PHE A 142 -8.49 4.54 -0.46
N ASP A 143 -9.53 5.35 -0.63
CA ASP A 143 -9.42 6.78 -0.87
C ASP A 143 -10.23 7.53 0.20
N VAL A 144 -9.72 8.69 0.62
CA VAL A 144 -10.44 9.61 1.50
C VAL A 144 -10.13 11.06 1.13
N GLU A 145 -11.19 11.85 0.97
CA GLU A 145 -11.05 13.30 0.90
C GLU A 145 -10.94 13.85 2.33
N LEU A 146 -9.81 14.51 2.65
CA LEU A 146 -9.61 15.14 3.94
C LEU A 146 -10.15 16.59 3.89
N PRO A 147 -11.10 16.95 4.75
CA PRO A 147 -11.48 18.33 4.99
C PRO A 147 -10.28 19.19 5.41
N SER A 148 -10.36 20.50 5.14
CA SER A 148 -9.28 21.44 5.47
C SER A 148 -8.97 21.57 6.96
N ASP A 149 -9.89 21.16 7.83
CA ASP A 149 -9.78 21.16 9.28
C ASP A 149 -9.30 19.81 9.87
N VAL A 150 -9.07 18.80 9.01
CA VAL A 150 -8.53 17.50 9.42
C VAL A 150 -7.09 17.41 8.92
N ALA A 151 -6.15 17.43 9.86
CA ALA A 151 -4.74 17.21 9.60
C ALA A 151 -4.31 15.88 10.23
N PRO A 152 -3.66 14.98 9.48
CA PRO A 152 -3.13 13.74 10.04
C PRO A 152 -2.01 14.03 11.04
N ALA A 153 -1.94 13.22 12.09
CA ALA A 153 -0.92 13.31 13.13
C ALA A 153 -0.49 11.92 13.57
N ASN A 154 0.82 11.68 13.59
CA ASN A 154 1.39 10.41 14.04
C ASN A 154 1.04 10.13 15.51
N GLN A 155 0.55 8.92 15.81
CA GLN A 155 0.22 8.49 17.18
C GLN A 155 1.15 7.41 17.74
N ASP A 156 1.78 6.60 16.89
CA ASP A 156 2.50 5.39 17.31
C ASP A 156 4.02 5.41 17.04
N GLY A 157 4.52 6.45 16.36
CA GLY A 157 5.93 6.60 16.03
C GLY A 157 6.32 6.05 14.66
N GLU A 158 5.38 5.55 13.87
CA GLU A 158 5.63 4.90 12.58
C GLU A 158 5.77 5.88 11.40
N VAL A 159 5.34 7.14 11.57
CA VAL A 159 5.44 8.22 10.57
C VAL A 159 6.30 9.39 11.07
N GLU A 160 7.23 9.87 10.25
CA GLU A 160 8.07 11.02 10.57
C GLU A 160 7.34 12.35 10.37
N SER A 161 6.66 12.51 9.22
CA SER A 161 5.93 13.73 8.87
C SER A 161 4.79 13.45 7.89
N PHE A 162 3.88 14.41 7.79
CA PHE A 162 2.84 14.47 6.77
C PHE A 162 2.94 15.79 6.01
N ASP A 163 2.96 15.70 4.69
CA ASP A 163 3.03 16.85 3.79
C ASP A 163 1.83 16.84 2.85
N LEU A 164 1.08 17.95 2.81
CA LEU A 164 0.02 18.17 1.82
C LEU A 164 0.63 18.84 0.60
N LEU A 165 0.83 18.08 -0.46
CA LEU A 165 1.55 18.54 -1.65
C LEU A 165 0.60 18.78 -2.82
N PRO A 166 0.82 19.82 -3.64
CA PRO A 166 0.14 19.97 -4.92
C PRO A 166 0.32 18.72 -5.78
N VAL A 167 -0.73 18.34 -6.51
CA VAL A 167 -0.70 17.15 -7.38
C VAL A 167 0.47 17.20 -8.36
N GLN A 168 0.78 18.37 -8.94
CA GLN A 168 1.87 18.51 -9.88
C GLN A 168 3.24 18.24 -9.24
N ASP A 169 3.47 18.72 -8.02
CA ASP A 169 4.71 18.48 -7.29
C ASP A 169 4.92 16.98 -7.03
N VAL A 170 3.85 16.24 -6.73
CA VAL A 170 3.93 14.78 -6.54
C VAL A 170 4.27 14.07 -7.85
N LEU A 171 3.64 14.46 -8.97
CA LEU A 171 3.94 13.90 -10.29
C LEU A 171 5.38 14.17 -10.71
N ASP A 172 5.85 15.40 -10.53
CA ASP A 172 7.22 15.79 -10.87
C ASP A 172 8.24 14.98 -10.05
N ARG A 173 7.95 14.72 -8.77
CA ARG A 173 8.78 13.87 -7.92
C ARG A 173 8.76 12.40 -8.35
N LEU A 174 7.60 11.85 -8.72
CA LEU A 174 7.52 10.48 -9.23
C LEU A 174 8.38 10.28 -10.48
N TRP A 175 8.53 11.31 -11.32
CA TRP A 175 9.34 11.24 -12.54
C TRP A 175 10.82 11.56 -12.34
N SER A 176 11.15 12.52 -11.49
CA SER A 176 12.52 12.98 -11.32
C SER A 176 13.28 12.28 -10.20
N GLU A 177 12.57 11.78 -9.19
CA GLU A 177 13.14 11.19 -7.97
C GLU A 177 12.29 10.01 -7.43
N PRO A 178 11.91 9.02 -8.28
CA PRO A 178 11.07 7.88 -7.87
C PRO A 178 11.66 7.08 -6.70
N GLU A 179 12.98 7.08 -6.55
CA GLU A 179 13.70 6.40 -5.47
C GLU A 179 13.46 7.01 -4.09
N ARG A 180 12.81 8.18 -3.98
CA ARG A 180 12.40 8.72 -2.67
C ARG A 180 11.11 8.08 -2.15
N PHE A 181 10.34 7.44 -3.02
CA PHE A 181 9.12 6.75 -2.62
C PHE A 181 9.43 5.29 -2.30
N LYS A 182 8.68 4.75 -1.33
CA LYS A 182 8.61 3.31 -1.16
C LYS A 182 8.15 2.70 -2.51
N PRO A 183 8.82 1.66 -3.05
CA PRO A 183 8.63 1.29 -4.46
C PRO A 183 7.19 1.01 -4.90
N ASP A 184 6.39 0.42 -4.02
CA ASP A 184 4.99 0.08 -4.28
C ASP A 184 4.05 1.30 -4.24
N VAL A 185 4.44 2.37 -3.54
CA VAL A 185 3.70 3.64 -3.44
C VAL A 185 3.68 4.40 -4.76
N CYS A 186 4.72 4.29 -5.58
CA CYS A 186 4.68 4.83 -6.94
C CYS A 186 3.49 4.27 -7.73
N LEU A 187 3.23 2.97 -7.61
CA LEU A 187 2.11 2.32 -8.31
C LEU A 187 0.75 2.82 -7.79
N LEU A 188 0.63 2.97 -6.46
CA LEU A 188 -0.58 3.47 -5.81
C LEU A 188 -0.92 4.90 -6.23
N LEU A 189 0.09 5.78 -6.28
CA LEU A 189 -0.09 7.18 -6.68
C LEU A 189 -0.43 7.29 -8.18
N LEU A 190 0.22 6.51 -9.04
CA LEU A 190 -0.10 6.49 -10.47
C LEU A 190 -1.54 5.99 -10.71
N ASP A 191 -1.96 4.91 -10.05
CA ASP A 191 -3.34 4.43 -10.09
C ASP A 191 -4.32 5.48 -9.57
N PHE A 192 -4.00 6.17 -8.48
CA PHE A 192 -4.79 7.28 -7.97
C PHE A 192 -4.95 8.40 -9.00
N PHE A 193 -3.86 8.89 -9.60
CA PHE A 193 -3.92 9.97 -10.58
C PHE A 193 -4.69 9.60 -11.84
N VAL A 194 -4.59 8.35 -12.28
CA VAL A 194 -5.41 7.81 -13.37
C VAL A 194 -6.90 7.80 -12.99
N ARG A 195 -7.26 7.23 -11.83
CA ARG A 195 -8.67 7.11 -11.39
C ARG A 195 -9.33 8.47 -11.14
N HIS A 196 -8.55 9.48 -10.74
CA HIS A 196 -9.05 10.84 -10.48
C HIS A 196 -8.93 11.79 -11.68
N GLY A 197 -8.55 11.29 -12.85
CA GLY A 197 -8.49 12.08 -14.10
C GLY A 197 -7.38 13.15 -14.11
N VAL A 198 -6.38 13.00 -13.24
CA VAL A 198 -5.17 13.84 -13.24
C VAL A 198 -4.26 13.42 -14.40
N THR A 199 -4.02 12.12 -14.55
CA THR A 199 -3.28 11.54 -15.67
C THR A 199 -4.29 10.96 -16.66
N THR A 200 -4.24 11.42 -17.91
CA THR A 200 -5.19 11.07 -18.97
C THR A 200 -4.47 10.77 -20.28
N ALA A 201 -5.19 10.22 -21.25
CA ALA A 201 -4.65 10.00 -22.59
C ALA A 201 -4.25 11.30 -23.32
N ASP A 202 -4.81 12.45 -22.92
CA ASP A 202 -4.52 13.75 -23.54
C ASP A 202 -3.24 14.39 -22.99
N ASN A 203 -2.80 13.99 -21.78
CA ASN A 203 -1.64 14.60 -21.11
C ASN A 203 -0.50 13.64 -20.79
N PHE A 204 -0.64 12.35 -21.10
CA PHE A 204 0.40 11.34 -20.91
C PHE A 204 0.46 10.36 -22.08
N SER A 205 1.56 10.39 -22.84
CA SER A 205 1.73 9.65 -24.09
C SER A 205 1.63 8.13 -23.92
N GLU A 206 2.13 7.60 -22.81
CA GLU A 206 2.19 6.17 -22.50
C GLU A 206 0.97 5.70 -21.68
N TYR A 207 -0.14 6.46 -21.69
CA TYR A 207 -1.32 6.19 -20.85
C TYR A 207 -1.89 4.78 -21.02
N GLU A 208 -1.99 4.26 -22.24
CA GLU A 208 -2.48 2.90 -22.45
C GLU A 208 -1.53 1.83 -21.87
N GLU A 209 -0.22 2.05 -21.98
CA GLU A 209 0.78 1.13 -21.42
C GLU A 209 0.72 1.16 -19.89
N LEU A 210 0.63 2.35 -19.30
CA LEU A 210 0.45 2.53 -17.86
C LEU A 210 -0.81 1.81 -17.35
N GLN A 211 -1.95 1.99 -18.02
CA GLN A 211 -3.20 1.31 -17.64
C GLN A 211 -3.08 -0.21 -17.70
N ARG A 212 -2.43 -0.76 -18.73
CA ARG A 212 -2.17 -2.21 -18.82
C ARG A 212 -1.27 -2.68 -17.70
N ALA A 213 -0.19 -1.94 -17.41
CA ALA A 213 0.76 -2.29 -16.36
C ALA A 213 0.11 -2.30 -14.96
N LEU A 214 -0.70 -1.27 -14.64
CA LEU A 214 -1.42 -1.17 -13.36
C LEU A 214 -2.50 -2.25 -13.16
N ARG A 215 -2.92 -2.91 -14.25
CA ARG A 215 -3.96 -3.95 -14.24
C ARG A 215 -3.43 -5.32 -14.63
N SER A 216 -2.11 -5.50 -14.70
CA SER A 216 -1.54 -6.80 -15.04
C SER A 216 -2.00 -7.84 -14.02
N THR A 217 -2.71 -8.86 -14.49
CA THR A 217 -3.26 -9.95 -13.69
C THR A 217 -2.40 -11.20 -13.75
N GLU A 218 -1.10 -11.09 -14.08
CA GLU A 218 -0.21 -12.24 -14.11
C GLU A 218 -0.07 -12.83 -12.70
N ASN A 219 -0.94 -13.81 -12.41
CA ASN A 219 -0.94 -14.58 -11.19
C ASN A 219 0.17 -15.63 -11.28
N PRO A 220 1.16 -15.64 -10.36
CA PRO A 220 2.24 -16.63 -10.41
C PRO A 220 1.73 -18.07 -10.28
N TYR A 221 0.55 -18.26 -9.70
CA TYR A 221 -0.07 -19.58 -9.52
C TYR A 221 -0.83 -20.08 -10.76
N GLU A 222 -1.15 -19.20 -11.72
CA GLU A 222 -1.85 -19.59 -12.95
C GLU A 222 -0.88 -20.01 -14.06
N ALA A 223 0.33 -19.44 -14.09
CA ALA A 223 1.39 -19.84 -15.02
C ALA A 223 1.82 -21.32 -14.83
N ALA A 224 1.61 -21.88 -13.64
CA ALA A 224 1.92 -23.29 -13.34
C ALA A 224 0.90 -24.30 -13.91
N ASN A 225 -0.26 -23.86 -14.41
CA ASN A 225 -1.31 -24.74 -14.95
C ASN A 225 -1.38 -24.76 -16.49
N GLN A 226 -0.43 -24.15 -17.20
CA GLN A 226 -0.37 -24.16 -18.67
C GLN A 226 0.68 -25.12 -19.26
N GLY A 227 1.15 -26.10 -18.48
CA GLY A 227 2.05 -27.12 -19.02
C GLY A 227 2.48 -28.16 -17.99
N CYS A 228 1.65 -29.19 -17.82
CA CYS A 228 2.11 -30.54 -17.48
C CYS A 228 1.30 -31.55 -18.30
#